data_AF-A0A0A9G7K7-F1
#
_entry.id   AF-A0A0A9G7K7-F1
#
_cell.length_a   1.000
_cell.length_b   1.000
_cell.length_c   1.000
_cell.angle_alpha   90.00
_cell.angle_beta   90.00
_cell.angle_gamma   90.00
#
_symmetry.space_group_name_H-M   'P 1'
#
loop_
_entity.id
_entity.type
_entity.pdbx_description
1 polymer ?
#
loop_
_entity_poly.entity_id
_entity_poly.type
_entity_poly.pdbx_seq_one_letter_code
_entity_poly.pdbx_strand_id
1 'polypeptide(L)'
;MIMEGTCPSQRPTLKQDGASGAAGIKFAAARSLQMGGATASTTVLNNQKMRIDDADWVLLRVTASSSFDGPFVNPLDSKLDPKSDALRTLNISRNITFSQLRVAHLKDYQGLFHRVSLQLSQASTAENPNTGEACEAIKTTAERVNRFRSEEDPSLVELLFQNGRYLLISSSRPGTQGFSSPEHKSSDELLASTSLQP
;
A
#
# COMPACT_ATOMS: atom_id res chain seq x y z
N MET A 1 16.32 8.07 5.68
CA MET A 1 16.43 9.00 4.53
C MET A 1 15.05 9.54 4.22
N ILE A 2 14.95 10.79 3.81
CA ILE A 2 13.69 11.46 3.45
C ILE A 2 13.84 11.99 2.03
N MET A 3 12.80 11.83 1.22
CA MET A 3 12.63 12.45 -0.08
C MET A 3 11.52 13.48 0.05
N GLU A 4 11.74 14.68 -0.47
CA GLU A 4 10.77 15.77 -0.45
C GLU A 4 10.62 16.33 -1.86
N GLY A 5 9.44 16.83 -2.18
CA GLY A 5 9.18 17.48 -3.45
C GLY A 5 7.89 18.27 -3.45
N THR A 6 7.64 18.98 -4.54
CA THR A 6 6.41 19.71 -4.77
C THR A 6 5.87 19.33 -6.14
N CYS A 7 4.62 18.88 -6.19
CA CYS A 7 3.89 18.68 -7.43
C CYS A 7 3.39 20.05 -7.91
N PRO A 8 3.84 20.55 -9.08
CA PRO A 8 3.43 21.86 -9.56
C PRO A 8 1.92 21.86 -9.87
N SER A 9 1.27 23.01 -9.62
CA SER A 9 -0.15 23.24 -9.94
C SER A 9 -0.46 23.15 -11.44
N GLN A 10 0.53 23.39 -12.29
CA GLN A 10 0.43 23.22 -13.74
C GLN A 10 1.16 21.96 -14.17
N ARG A 11 0.52 21.19 -15.06
CA ARG A 11 1.16 20.02 -15.68
C ARG A 11 2.40 20.49 -16.45
N PRO A 12 3.61 19.97 -16.16
CA PRO A 12 4.79 20.31 -16.94
C PRO A 12 4.55 19.95 -18.41
N THR A 13 4.72 20.91 -19.31
CA THR A 13 4.73 20.62 -20.75
C THR A 13 6.11 20.07 -21.11
N LEU A 14 6.17 19.13 -22.07
CA LEU A 14 7.41 18.43 -22.48
C LEU A 14 8.53 19.37 -23.02
N LYS A 15 8.33 20.69 -23.05
CA LYS A 15 9.25 21.69 -23.63
C LYS A 15 9.76 22.76 -22.67
N GLN A 16 9.40 22.73 -21.38
CA GLN A 16 9.96 23.66 -20.39
C GLN A 16 10.50 22.92 -19.17
N ASP A 17 11.82 22.74 -19.14
CA ASP A 17 12.56 22.61 -17.90
C ASP A 17 12.59 23.97 -17.21
N GLY A 18 11.85 24.09 -16.11
CA GLY A 18 11.88 25.28 -15.27
C GLY A 18 10.50 25.86 -14.95
N ALA A 19 9.66 25.08 -14.27
CA ALA A 19 8.55 25.68 -13.51
C ALA A 19 9.13 26.35 -12.25
N SER A 20 9.56 27.61 -12.41
CA SER A 20 9.89 28.49 -11.30
C SER A 20 8.60 28.91 -10.59
N GLY A 21 8.53 28.70 -9.26
CA GLY A 21 7.54 29.36 -8.39
C GLY A 21 6.44 28.47 -7.78
N ALA A 22 6.83 27.58 -6.86
CA ALA A 22 6.23 27.42 -5.53
C ALA A 22 4.69 27.46 -5.33
N ALA A 23 3.87 26.96 -6.25
CA ALA A 23 2.44 26.78 -6.00
C ALA A 23 1.99 25.37 -6.39
N GLY A 24 1.78 24.51 -5.40
CA GLY A 24 1.36 23.13 -5.61
C GLY A 24 1.42 22.27 -4.36
N ILE A 25 1.00 21.01 -4.48
CA ILE A 25 0.96 20.07 -3.37
C ILE A 25 2.38 19.62 -3.02
N LYS A 26 2.80 19.86 -1.78
CA LYS A 26 4.06 19.33 -1.25
C LYS A 26 3.89 17.86 -0.92
N PHE A 27 4.94 17.08 -1.06
CA PHE A 27 4.95 15.68 -0.64
C PHE A 27 6.28 15.33 0.02
N ALA A 28 6.23 14.34 0.91
CA ALA A 28 7.42 13.75 1.49
C ALA A 28 7.24 12.23 1.61
N ALA A 29 8.34 11.50 1.40
CA ALA A 29 8.44 10.08 1.67
C ALA A 29 9.62 9.82 2.60
N ALA A 30 9.38 9.15 3.71
CA ALA A 30 10.40 8.77 4.66
C ALA A 30 10.62 7.25 4.60
N ARG A 31 11.89 6.84 4.64
CA ARG A 31 12.25 5.41 4.69
C ARG A 31 13.15 5.07 5.86
N SER A 32 12.93 3.88 6.42
CA SER A 32 13.84 3.25 7.37
C SER A 32 14.13 1.81 6.98
N LEU A 33 15.32 1.36 7.37
CA LEU A 33 15.81 0.02 7.12
C LEU A 33 16.13 -0.62 8.47
N GLN A 34 15.58 -1.81 8.70
CA GLN A 34 16.00 -2.71 9.77
C GLN A 34 16.58 -3.95 9.11
N MET A 35 17.62 -4.53 9.70
CA MET A 35 18.25 -5.74 9.20
C MET A 35 18.68 -6.60 10.38
N GLY A 36 18.82 -7.90 10.15
CA GLY A 36 19.40 -8.83 11.10
C GLY A 36 20.40 -9.75 10.44
N GLY A 37 21.27 -10.31 11.27
CA GLY A 37 22.43 -11.11 10.88
C GLY A 37 23.64 -10.69 11.70
N ALA A 38 24.45 -11.66 12.14
CA ALA A 38 25.58 -11.40 13.03
C ALA A 38 26.65 -10.47 12.42
N THR A 39 26.78 -10.50 11.09
CA THR A 39 27.74 -9.72 10.30
C THR A 39 27.06 -8.70 9.39
N ALA A 40 25.75 -8.47 9.57
CA ALA A 40 24.97 -7.58 8.72
C ALA A 40 25.53 -6.16 8.77
N SER A 41 25.86 -5.61 7.60
CA SER A 41 26.39 -4.26 7.47
C SER A 41 25.70 -3.48 6.36
N THR A 42 25.72 -2.15 6.49
CA THR A 42 25.13 -1.23 5.51
C THR A 42 26.14 -0.17 5.11
N THR A 43 26.35 -0.02 3.81
CA THR A 43 27.21 1.01 3.25
C THR A 43 26.41 1.94 2.35
N VAL A 44 26.50 3.25 2.59
CA VAL A 44 25.91 4.25 1.70
C VAL A 44 26.92 4.58 0.61
N LEU A 45 26.54 4.32 -0.64
CA LEU A 45 27.37 4.57 -1.82
C LEU A 45 26.89 5.84 -2.53
N ASN A 46 27.81 6.79 -2.72
CA ASN A 46 27.60 8.03 -3.49
C ASN A 46 26.36 8.85 -3.05
N ASN A 47 25.99 8.78 -1.77
CA ASN A 47 24.80 9.43 -1.19
C ASN A 47 23.44 9.11 -1.86
N GLN A 48 23.40 8.11 -2.77
CA GLN A 48 22.21 7.78 -3.56
C GLN A 48 21.84 6.31 -3.47
N LYS A 49 22.83 5.43 -3.27
CA LYS A 49 22.64 3.98 -3.20
C LYS A 49 22.94 3.49 -1.79
N MET A 50 22.23 2.45 -1.37
CA MET A 50 22.47 1.77 -0.11
C MET A 50 22.78 0.32 -0.43
N ARG A 51 23.95 -0.13 -0.03
CA ARG A 51 24.41 -1.51 -0.14
C ARG A 51 24.23 -2.17 1.22
N ILE A 52 23.67 -3.38 1.20
CA ILE A 52 23.46 -4.21 2.38
C ILE A 52 24.28 -5.47 2.14
N ASP A 53 25.17 -5.80 3.08
CA ASP A 53 26.04 -6.97 3.00
C ASP A 53 25.76 -7.89 4.21
N ASP A 54 25.82 -9.20 3.99
CA ASP A 54 25.70 -10.26 5.01
C ASP A 54 24.48 -10.19 5.94
N ALA A 55 23.35 -9.71 5.43
CA ALA A 55 22.08 -9.69 6.16
C ALA A 55 21.24 -10.95 5.88
N ASP A 56 20.74 -11.58 6.94
CA ASP A 56 19.80 -12.71 6.85
C ASP A 56 18.40 -12.26 6.42
N TRP A 57 18.02 -11.05 6.85
CA TRP A 57 16.76 -10.45 6.50
C TRP A 57 16.85 -8.93 6.54
N VAL A 58 15.95 -8.31 5.78
CA VAL A 58 15.83 -6.86 5.66
C VAL A 58 14.36 -6.47 5.72
N LEU A 59 14.06 -5.48 6.56
CA LEU A 59 12.75 -4.85 6.66
C LEU A 59 12.83 -3.40 6.23
N LEU A 60 12.32 -3.13 5.03
CA LEU A 60 12.17 -1.79 4.49
C LEU A 60 10.81 -1.22 4.88
N ARG A 61 10.79 -0.08 5.54
CA ARG A 61 9.57 0.67 5.87
C ARG A 61 9.56 1.96 5.09
N VAL A 62 8.45 2.22 4.41
CA VAL A 62 8.23 3.42 3.61
C VAL A 62 6.92 4.06 4.06
N THR A 63 6.98 5.33 4.39
CA THR A 63 5.81 6.16 4.70
C THR A 63 5.83 7.36 3.77
N ALA A 64 4.66 7.84 3.38
CA ALA A 64 4.52 9.02 2.54
C ALA A 64 3.29 9.81 2.93
N SER A 65 3.37 11.13 2.74
CA SER A 65 2.30 12.08 3.01
C SER A 65 2.41 13.27 2.07
N SER A 66 1.30 13.97 1.88
CA SER A 66 1.22 15.18 1.08
C SER A 66 0.58 16.33 1.88
N SER A 67 0.76 17.56 1.41
CA SER A 67 0.06 18.72 1.94
C SER A 67 -1.37 18.85 1.38
N PHE A 68 -1.98 17.77 0.88
CA PHE A 68 -3.33 17.79 0.35
C PHE A 68 -4.34 17.80 1.49
N ASP A 69 -5.04 18.93 1.63
CA ASP A 69 -6.04 19.18 2.69
C ASP A 69 -7.46 19.17 2.11
N GLY A 70 -7.75 18.17 1.28
CA GLY A 70 -9.04 18.04 0.62
C GLY A 70 -9.20 18.88 -0.65
N PRO A 71 -10.30 18.64 -1.40
CA PRO A 71 -10.49 19.22 -2.74
C PRO A 71 -10.87 20.69 -2.73
N PHE A 72 -11.30 21.23 -1.58
CA PHE A 72 -11.79 22.61 -1.45
C PHE A 72 -10.79 23.56 -0.79
N VAL A 73 -9.58 23.08 -0.46
CA VAL A 73 -8.51 23.90 0.10
C VAL A 73 -7.47 24.17 -0.98
N ASN A 74 -7.08 25.43 -1.15
CA ASN A 74 -6.00 25.77 -2.06
C ASN A 74 -4.69 25.14 -1.53
N PRO A 75 -3.88 24.47 -2.38
CA PRO A 75 -2.60 23.89 -1.96
C PRO A 75 -1.68 24.84 -1.19
N LEU A 76 -1.75 26.14 -1.45
CA LEU A 76 -0.96 27.17 -0.78
C LEU A 76 -1.46 27.49 0.64
N ASP A 77 -2.75 27.28 0.91
CA ASP A 77 -3.38 27.57 2.20
C ASP A 77 -3.31 26.37 3.16
N SER A 78 -2.87 25.21 2.66
CA SER A 78 -2.69 24.00 3.44
C SER A 78 -1.67 24.21 4.55
N LYS A 79 -2.07 23.88 5.79
CA LYS A 79 -1.22 23.91 6.98
C LYS A 79 -0.55 22.57 7.28
N LEU A 80 -0.79 21.57 6.43
CA LEU A 80 -0.23 20.23 6.61
C LEU A 80 1.26 20.22 6.30
N ASP A 81 2.04 19.58 7.18
CA ASP A 81 3.47 19.36 6.98
C ASP A 81 3.73 17.89 6.60
N PRO A 82 3.84 17.59 5.29
CA PRO A 82 4.03 16.22 4.84
C PRO A 82 5.32 15.58 5.38
N LYS A 83 6.38 16.35 5.67
CA LYS A 83 7.62 15.78 6.21
C LYS A 83 7.40 15.27 7.62
N SER A 84 6.82 16.12 8.47
CA SER A 84 6.53 15.78 9.86
C SER A 84 5.56 14.60 9.95
N ASP A 85 4.54 14.56 9.10
CA ASP A 85 3.57 13.45 9.07
C ASP A 85 4.19 12.12 8.64
N ALA A 86 5.02 12.12 7.58
CA ALA A 86 5.71 10.92 7.12
C ALA A 86 6.65 10.38 8.21
N LEU A 87 7.40 11.26 8.86
CA LEU A 87 8.32 10.91 9.93
C LEU A 87 7.60 10.40 11.18
N ARG A 88 6.52 11.06 11.59
CA ARG A 88 5.67 10.64 12.71
C ARG A 88 5.17 9.22 12.48
N THR A 89 4.59 8.95 11.31
CA THR A 89 4.10 7.62 10.93
C THR A 89 5.23 6.58 10.93
N LEU A 90 6.41 6.95 10.40
CA LEU A 90 7.57 6.07 10.37
C LEU A 90 8.03 5.73 11.80
N ASN A 91 8.11 6.72 12.67
CA ASN A 91 8.53 6.55 14.07
C ASN A 91 7.56 5.66 14.86
N ILE A 92 6.25 5.84 14.70
CA ILE A 92 5.24 4.95 15.29
C ILE A 92 5.45 3.52 14.80
N SER A 93 5.66 3.34 13.48
CA SER A 93 5.82 2.00 12.90
C SER A 93 7.08 1.27 13.39
N ARG A 94 8.14 1.99 13.76
CA ARG A 94 9.43 1.39 14.20
C ARG A 94 9.29 0.55 15.46
N ASN A 95 8.32 0.89 16.32
CA ASN A 95 8.06 0.17 17.57
C ASN A 95 7.20 -1.10 17.37
N ILE A 96 6.76 -1.37 16.13
CA ILE A 96 5.91 -2.51 15.79
C ILE A 96 6.74 -3.52 15.00
N THR A 97 6.79 -4.77 15.46
CA THR A 97 7.52 -5.84 14.78
C THR A 97 6.86 -6.22 13.44
N PHE A 98 7.62 -6.85 12.54
CA PHE A 98 7.07 -7.36 11.28
C PHE A 98 5.91 -8.35 11.51
N SER A 99 6.04 -9.24 12.50
CA SER A 99 5.00 -10.21 12.83
C SER A 99 3.69 -9.53 13.24
N GLN A 100 3.76 -8.52 14.10
CA GLN A 100 2.59 -7.73 14.51
C GLN A 100 1.96 -6.97 13.32
N LEU A 101 2.78 -6.34 12.47
CA LEU A 101 2.29 -5.67 11.26
C LEU A 101 1.58 -6.66 10.32
N ARG A 102 2.14 -7.86 10.13
CA ARG A 102 1.56 -8.90 9.29
C ARG A 102 0.22 -9.37 9.84
N VAL A 103 0.13 -9.66 11.14
CA VAL A 103 -1.12 -10.10 11.78
C VAL A 103 -2.19 -9.01 11.66
N ALA A 104 -1.84 -7.74 11.93
CA ALA A 104 -2.76 -6.63 11.81
C ALA A 104 -3.25 -6.44 10.36
N HIS A 105 -2.34 -6.48 9.38
CA HIS A 105 -2.66 -6.39 7.96
C HIS A 105 -3.58 -7.53 7.50
N LEU A 106 -3.26 -8.78 7.86
CA LEU A 106 -4.08 -9.93 7.49
C LEU A 106 -5.47 -9.83 8.09
N LYS A 107 -5.59 -9.50 9.38
CA LYS A 107 -6.89 -9.32 10.04
C LYS A 107 -7.74 -8.26 9.34
N ASP A 108 -7.16 -7.12 9.03
CA ASP A 108 -7.83 -6.02 8.35
C ASP A 108 -8.28 -6.40 6.92
N TYR A 109 -7.35 -6.86 6.11
CA TYR A 109 -7.61 -7.21 4.71
C TYR A 109 -8.59 -8.39 4.58
N GLN A 110 -8.37 -9.48 5.32
CA GLN A 110 -9.19 -10.68 5.25
C GLN A 110 -10.61 -10.43 5.76
N GLY A 111 -10.79 -9.53 6.74
CA GLY A 111 -12.12 -9.13 7.22
C GLY A 111 -13.00 -8.44 6.16
N LEU A 112 -12.39 -7.89 5.10
CA LEU A 112 -13.08 -7.33 3.94
C LEU A 112 -13.15 -8.34 2.79
N PHE A 113 -12.03 -9.00 2.50
CA PHE A 113 -11.91 -9.90 1.36
C PHE A 113 -12.80 -11.13 1.51
N HIS A 114 -12.82 -11.79 2.68
CA HIS A 114 -13.59 -13.02 2.90
C HIS A 114 -15.10 -12.81 3.05
N ARG A 115 -15.63 -11.58 2.93
CA ARG A 115 -17.08 -11.33 2.95
C ARG A 115 -17.83 -11.94 1.77
N VAL A 116 -17.13 -12.24 0.67
CA VAL A 116 -17.72 -12.81 -0.54
C VAL A 116 -16.83 -13.94 -1.04
N SER A 117 -17.42 -15.11 -1.25
CA SER A 117 -16.83 -16.23 -1.96
C SER A 117 -17.62 -16.47 -3.25
N LEU A 118 -16.91 -16.77 -4.34
CA LEU A 118 -17.48 -17.14 -5.62
C LEU A 118 -16.74 -18.38 -6.09
N GLN A 119 -17.49 -19.43 -6.40
CA GLN A 119 -16.97 -20.70 -6.90
C GLN A 119 -17.79 -21.10 -8.12
N LEU A 120 -17.13 -21.17 -9.26
CA LEU A 120 -17.65 -21.48 -10.60
C LEU A 120 -17.00 -22.74 -11.17
N SER A 121 -15.73 -22.97 -10.81
CA SER A 121 -15.04 -24.24 -10.93
C SER A 121 -15.70 -25.24 -9.99
N GLN A 122 -16.16 -26.36 -10.54
CA GLN A 122 -16.60 -27.46 -9.70
C GLN A 122 -15.40 -27.88 -8.86
N ALA A 123 -15.59 -28.06 -7.55
CA ALA A 123 -14.69 -28.93 -6.80
C ALA A 123 -14.69 -30.23 -7.57
N SER A 124 -13.56 -30.59 -8.20
CA SER A 124 -13.43 -31.87 -8.84
C SER A 124 -13.84 -32.89 -7.78
N THR A 125 -14.97 -33.57 -8.03
CA THR A 125 -15.30 -34.78 -7.30
C THR A 125 -14.04 -35.62 -7.40
N ALA A 126 -13.38 -35.80 -6.26
CA ALA A 126 -12.15 -36.53 -6.13
C ALA A 126 -12.44 -38.02 -6.29
N GLU A 127 -12.98 -38.45 -7.44
CA GLU A 127 -13.32 -39.83 -7.75
C GLU A 127 -13.11 -40.10 -9.24
N ASN A 128 -11.87 -39.90 -9.71
CA ASN A 128 -11.34 -40.78 -10.75
C ASN A 128 -9.81 -40.82 -10.64
N PRO A 129 -9.22 -41.85 -10.01
CA PRO A 129 -7.77 -41.98 -9.87
C PRO A 129 -7.06 -42.39 -11.18
N ASN A 130 -7.75 -42.38 -12.33
CA ASN A 130 -7.30 -43.03 -13.56
C ASN A 130 -6.97 -42.09 -14.73
N THR A 131 -7.01 -40.77 -14.54
CA THR A 131 -6.35 -39.84 -15.47
C THR A 131 -5.06 -39.37 -14.83
N GLY A 132 -3.93 -39.84 -15.36
CA GLY A 132 -2.58 -39.39 -15.04
C GLY A 132 -2.31 -37.94 -15.46
N GLU A 133 -3.22 -37.03 -15.14
CA GLU A 133 -3.21 -35.61 -15.48
C GLU A 133 -3.11 -34.73 -14.22
N ALA A 134 -2.55 -35.27 -13.13
CA ALA A 134 -2.16 -34.50 -11.95
C ALA A 134 -0.92 -33.60 -12.18
N CYS A 135 -0.66 -33.28 -13.45
CA CYS A 135 0.34 -32.33 -13.93
C CYS A 135 -0.29 -31.44 -15.00
N GLU A 136 -1.43 -30.79 -14.72
CA GLU A 136 -1.68 -29.47 -15.31
C GLU A 136 -0.46 -28.63 -14.90
N ALA A 137 0.50 -28.49 -15.82
CA ALA A 137 1.63 -27.58 -15.64
C ALA A 137 1.06 -26.26 -15.15
N ILE A 138 1.52 -25.74 -14.00
CA ILE A 138 0.99 -24.51 -13.41
C ILE A 138 1.16 -23.38 -14.44
N LYS A 139 0.11 -23.14 -15.24
CA LYS A 139 0.10 -22.10 -16.28
C LYS A 139 0.13 -20.76 -15.56
N THR A 140 0.97 -19.84 -16.01
CA THR A 140 0.98 -18.48 -15.48
C THR A 140 -0.35 -17.78 -15.77
N THR A 141 -0.75 -16.81 -14.95
CA THR A 141 -1.98 -16.03 -15.20
C THR A 141 -1.96 -15.37 -16.58
N ALA A 142 -0.80 -14.91 -17.05
CA ALA A 142 -0.64 -14.32 -18.39
C ALA A 142 -0.97 -15.32 -19.51
N GLU A 143 -0.46 -16.55 -19.41
CA GLU A 143 -0.76 -17.60 -20.38
C GLU A 143 -2.24 -18.01 -20.36
N ARG A 144 -2.86 -18.06 -19.18
CA ARG A 144 -4.29 -18.34 -19.02
C ARG A 144 -5.15 -17.27 -19.69
N VAL A 145 -4.81 -16.00 -19.51
CA VAL A 145 -5.50 -14.88 -20.19
C VAL A 145 -5.35 -14.97 -21.71
N ASN A 146 -4.15 -15.28 -22.22
CA ASN A 146 -3.93 -15.41 -23.67
C ASN A 146 -4.73 -16.54 -24.31
N ARG A 147 -4.97 -17.62 -23.56
CA ARG A 147 -5.67 -18.82 -24.04
C ARG A 147 -7.17 -18.83 -23.75
N PHE A 148 -7.67 -17.88 -22.96
CA PHE A 148 -9.08 -17.81 -22.56
C PHE A 148 -10.08 -17.73 -23.73
N ARG A 149 -9.63 -17.31 -24.92
CA ARG A 149 -10.47 -17.32 -26.14
C ARG A 149 -10.72 -18.73 -26.69
N SER A 150 -9.85 -19.68 -26.39
CA SER A 150 -9.83 -21.03 -26.95
C SER A 150 -10.05 -22.11 -25.89
N GLU A 151 -9.77 -21.81 -24.62
CA GLU A 151 -9.95 -22.69 -23.47
C GLU A 151 -10.94 -22.04 -22.49
N GLU A 152 -12.00 -22.75 -22.10
CA GLU A 152 -12.87 -22.31 -21.01
C GLU A 152 -12.18 -22.55 -19.66
N ASP A 153 -11.98 -21.48 -18.88
CA ASP A 153 -11.38 -21.54 -17.54
C ASP A 153 -12.28 -20.80 -16.52
N PRO A 154 -13.29 -21.48 -15.93
CA PRO A 154 -14.16 -20.89 -14.92
C PRO A 154 -13.40 -20.34 -13.70
N SER A 155 -12.27 -20.95 -13.35
CA SER A 155 -11.43 -20.50 -12.23
C SER A 155 -10.72 -19.18 -12.54
N LEU A 156 -10.47 -18.85 -13.81
CA LEU A 156 -9.94 -17.54 -14.21
C LEU A 156 -10.99 -16.44 -14.05
N VAL A 157 -12.27 -16.76 -14.31
CA VAL A 157 -13.39 -15.83 -14.10
C VAL A 157 -13.55 -15.53 -12.61
N GLU A 158 -13.47 -16.55 -11.74
CA GLU A 158 -13.42 -16.35 -10.29
C GLU A 158 -12.26 -15.45 -9.86
N LEU A 159 -11.06 -15.73 -10.37
CA LEU A 159 -9.87 -14.93 -10.08
C LEU A 159 -10.07 -13.47 -10.50
N LEU A 160 -10.64 -13.22 -11.68
CA LEU A 160 -10.92 -11.86 -12.16
C LEU A 160 -11.93 -11.14 -11.25
N PHE A 161 -13.00 -11.82 -10.85
CA PHE A 161 -13.99 -11.27 -9.92
C PHE A 161 -13.34 -10.89 -8.58
N GLN A 162 -12.56 -11.80 -7.99
CA GLN A 162 -11.88 -11.54 -6.72
C GLN A 162 -10.78 -10.48 -6.85
N ASN A 163 -10.09 -10.41 -8.00
CA ASN A 163 -9.10 -9.37 -8.28
C ASN A 163 -9.76 -7.97 -8.33
N GLY A 164 -10.96 -7.84 -8.91
CA GLY A 164 -11.72 -6.59 -8.85
C GLY A 164 -11.98 -6.12 -7.41
N ARG A 165 -12.37 -7.05 -6.54
CA ARG A 165 -12.57 -6.77 -5.10
C ARG A 165 -11.26 -6.42 -4.39
N TYR A 166 -10.17 -7.14 -4.69
CA TYR A 166 -8.84 -6.85 -4.16
C TYR A 166 -8.38 -5.43 -4.51
N LEU A 167 -8.56 -4.99 -5.76
CA LEU A 167 -8.18 -3.65 -6.20
C LEU A 167 -9.01 -2.58 -5.49
N LEU A 168 -10.31 -2.77 -5.34
CA LEU A 168 -11.16 -1.83 -4.62
C LEU A 168 -10.77 -1.71 -3.15
N ILE A 169 -10.53 -2.84 -2.46
CA ILE A 169 -10.03 -2.85 -1.07
C ILE A 169 -8.67 -2.14 -1.00
N SER A 170 -7.78 -2.33 -1.96
CA SER A 170 -6.44 -1.76 -1.90
C SER A 170 -6.40 -0.26 -2.23
N SER A 171 -7.41 0.28 -2.92
CA SER A 171 -7.42 1.66 -3.42
C SER A 171 -8.45 2.58 -2.75
N SER A 172 -9.51 2.03 -2.17
CA SER A 172 -10.62 2.80 -1.61
C SER A 172 -10.95 2.31 -0.21
N ARG A 173 -10.35 2.95 0.79
CA ARG A 173 -10.57 2.67 2.21
C ARG A 173 -11.22 3.87 2.89
N PRO A 174 -12.01 3.67 3.96
CA PRO A 174 -12.50 4.79 4.77
C PRO A 174 -11.33 5.69 5.20
N GLY A 175 -11.48 7.01 5.05
CA GLY A 175 -10.40 7.97 5.32
C GLY A 175 -9.44 8.22 4.14
N THR A 176 -9.63 7.55 3.00
CA THR A 176 -8.96 7.90 1.73
C THR A 176 -9.81 8.89 0.93
N GLN A 177 -9.24 9.49 -0.13
CA GLN A 177 -9.85 10.58 -0.90
C GLN A 177 -11.27 10.28 -1.42
N GLY A 178 -11.61 9.01 -1.70
CA GLY A 178 -12.94 8.61 -2.15
C GLY A 178 -14.01 8.55 -1.05
N PHE A 179 -13.61 8.61 0.21
CA PHE A 179 -14.51 8.59 1.38
C PHE A 179 -14.02 9.60 2.42
N SER A 180 -14.09 10.90 2.09
CA SER A 180 -14.03 11.97 3.08
C SER A 180 -15.45 12.31 3.53
N SER A 181 -15.95 11.60 4.54
CA SER A 181 -17.10 12.10 5.31
C SER A 181 -16.63 13.33 6.10
N PRO A 182 -17.38 14.44 6.14
CA PRO A 182 -16.98 15.67 6.84
C PRO A 182 -16.86 15.55 8.37
N GLU A 183 -17.02 14.36 8.96
CA GLU A 183 -17.12 14.14 10.42
C GLU A 183 -15.89 13.45 11.05
N HIS A 184 -14.68 13.68 10.56
CA HIS A 184 -13.47 13.29 11.31
C HIS A 184 -12.71 14.49 11.83
N LYS A 185 -13.30 15.14 12.85
CA LYS A 185 -12.52 15.85 13.86
C LYS A 185 -11.60 14.84 14.56
N SER A 186 -10.39 15.30 14.82
CA SER A 186 -9.28 14.56 15.43
C SER A 186 -9.69 13.67 16.59
N SER A 187 -9.21 12.42 16.56
CA SER A 187 -9.31 11.44 17.65
C SER A 187 -8.60 11.88 18.93
N ASP A 188 -7.90 13.02 18.94
CA ASP A 188 -7.29 13.62 20.14
C ASP A 188 -8.33 14.30 21.06
N GLU A 189 -9.54 14.64 20.59
CA GLU A 189 -10.56 15.31 21.41
C GLU A 189 -11.36 14.33 22.31
N LEU A 190 -11.31 13.02 22.01
CA LEU A 190 -12.06 11.97 22.73
C LEU A 190 -11.32 11.39 23.94
N LEU A 191 -10.02 11.66 24.10
CA LEU A 191 -9.25 11.24 25.29
C LEU A 191 -9.15 12.33 26.36
N ALA A 192 -9.57 13.56 26.06
CA ALA A 192 -9.56 14.67 27.01
C ALA A 192 -10.87 14.82 27.81
N SER A 193 -11.94 14.11 27.42
CA SER A 193 -13.29 14.28 27.99
C SER A 193 -13.70 13.20 29.00
N THR A 194 -12.82 12.24 29.33
CA THR A 194 -13.10 11.17 30.32
C THR A 194 -12.36 11.32 31.65
N SER A 195 -11.88 12.52 31.98
CA SER A 195 -11.29 12.79 33.29
C SER A 195 -11.74 14.16 33.79
N LEU A 196 -12.98 14.25 34.25
CA LEU A 196 -13.46 15.22 35.24
C LEU A 196 -14.97 15.02 35.46
N GLN A 197 -15.31 14.25 36.48
CA GLN A 197 -16.39 14.61 37.41
C GLN A 197 -16.19 13.81 38.72
N PRO A 198 -16.38 14.45 39.88
CA PRO A 198 -16.06 13.91 41.21
C PRO A 198 -16.99 12.80 41.67
#